data_AF-A0A2E0W2G2-F1
#
_entry.id   AF-A0A2E0W2G2-F1
#
_cell.length_a   1.000
_cell.length_b   1.000
_cell.length_c   1.000
_cell.angle_alpha   90.00
_cell.angle_beta   90.00
_cell.angle_gamma   90.00
#
_symmetry.space_group_name_H-M   'P 1'
#
loop_
_entity.id
_entity.type
_entity.pdbx_description
1 polymer ?
#
loop_
_entity_poly.entity_id
_entity_poly.type
_entity_poly.pdbx_seq_one_letter_code
_entity_poly.pdbx_strand_id
1 'polypeptide(L)' 'MKKENLPKKICIVCGREFTWRKKWNKVWAEVKYCSDKCRINKKKLFDKK' A
#
# COMPACT_ATOMS: atom_id res chain seq x y z
N MET A 1 7.77 8.76 24.04
CA MET A 1 6.84 9.45 23.11
C MET A 1 6.37 8.49 22.02
N LYS A 2 5.07 8.25 21.95
CA LYS A 2 4.42 7.19 21.17
C LYS A 2 4.45 7.48 19.67
N LYS A 3 5.13 6.66 18.87
CA LYS A 3 5.11 6.71 17.39
C LYS A 3 3.81 6.07 16.85
N GLU A 4 2.65 6.41 17.40
CA GLU A 4 1.43 5.60 17.27
C GLU A 4 0.48 6.01 16.13
N ASN A 5 0.74 7.11 15.40
CA ASN A 5 -0.18 7.61 14.37
C ASN A 5 0.42 7.66 12.96
N LEU A 6 1.17 6.64 12.55
CA LEU A 6 1.57 6.55 11.14
C LEU A 6 0.32 6.25 10.29
N PRO A 7 0.09 6.99 9.19
CA PRO A 7 -1.08 6.77 8.36
C PRO A 7 -1.02 5.36 7.77
N LYS A 8 -2.15 4.65 7.87
CA LYS A 8 -2.36 3.33 7.29
C LYS A 8 -3.20 3.49 6.01
N LYS A 9 -2.88 2.70 4.98
CA LYS A 9 -3.66 2.60 3.74
C LYS A 9 -3.92 1.14 3.43
N ILE A 10 -4.98 0.87 2.68
CA ILE A 10 -5.33 -0.49 2.22
C ILE A 10 -4.72 -0.71 0.83
N CYS A 11 -4.03 -1.82 0.64
CA CYS A 11 -3.50 -2.19 -0.67
C CYS A 11 -4.64 -2.63 -1.58
N ILE A 12 -4.83 -1.96 -2.72
CA ILE A 12 -5.92 -2.28 -3.63
C ILE A 12 -5.81 -3.69 -4.26
N VAL A 13 -4.62 -4.29 -4.29
CA VAL A 13 -4.38 -5.60 -4.94
C VAL A 13 -4.54 -6.78 -3.98
N CYS A 14 -4.05 -6.65 -2.74
CA CYS A 14 -4.10 -7.75 -1.77
C CYS A 14 -5.06 -7.50 -0.60
N GLY A 15 -5.67 -6.31 -0.51
CA GLY A 15 -6.59 -5.93 0.57
C GLY A 15 -5.94 -5.76 1.94
N ARG A 16 -4.62 -5.88 2.05
CA ARG A 16 -3.91 -5.76 3.33
C ARG A 16 -3.64 -4.31 3.68
N GLU A 17 -3.84 -3.97 4.94
CA GLU A 17 -3.41 -2.70 5.50
C GLU A 17 -1.88 -2.59 5.51
N PHE A 18 -1.37 -1.41 5.20
CA PHE A 18 0.05 -1.11 5.25
C PHE A 18 0.28 0.30 5.79
N THR A 19 1.33 0.45 6.59
CA THR A 19 1.72 1.71 7.22
C THR A 19 2.68 2.51 6.34
N TRP A 20 2.70 3.82 6.55
CA TRP A 20 3.69 4.73 5.96
C TRP A 20 5.12 4.23 6.14
N ARG A 21 5.94 4.39 5.10
CA ARG A 21 7.37 4.06 5.09
C ARG A 21 8.16 5.29 4.66
N LYS A 22 9.37 5.49 5.20
CA LYS A 22 10.25 6.62 4.85
C LYS A 22 10.45 6.80 3.34
N LYS A 23 10.54 5.69 2.58
CA LYS A 23 10.67 5.71 1.11
C LYS A 23 9.49 6.37 0.37
N TRP A 24 8.36 6.55 1.04
CA TRP A 24 7.15 7.13 0.48
C TRP A 24 6.93 8.58 0.91
N ASN A 25 7.90 9.22 1.58
CA ASN A 25 7.73 10.58 2.09
C ASN A 25 7.17 11.58 1.05
N LYS A 26 7.67 11.51 -0.20
CA LYS A 26 7.25 12.42 -1.28
C LYS A 26 6.02 11.95 -2.07
N VAL A 27 5.73 10.66 -2.06
CA VAL A 27 4.73 10.03 -2.95
C VAL A 27 3.58 9.37 -2.21
N TRP A 28 3.52 9.50 -0.87
CA TRP A 28 2.57 8.79 -0.03
C TRP A 28 1.12 8.99 -0.47
N ALA A 29 0.75 10.18 -0.94
CA ALA A 29 -0.57 10.48 -1.47
C ALA A 29 -0.97 9.52 -2.62
N GLU A 30 -0.03 9.23 -3.52
CA GLU A 30 -0.22 8.40 -4.72
C GLU A 30 -0.06 6.88 -4.46
N VAL A 31 0.58 6.50 -3.34
CA VAL A 31 0.81 5.09 -3.00
C VAL A 31 -0.51 4.38 -2.68
N LYS A 32 -0.88 3.42 -3.53
CA LYS A 32 -2.08 2.56 -3.42
C LYS A 32 -1.74 1.07 -3.14
N TYR A 33 -0.45 0.72 -3.10
CA TYR A 33 0.02 -0.66 -3.03
C TYR A 33 1.00 -0.84 -1.87
N CYS A 34 0.89 -1.96 -1.13
CA CYS A 34 1.77 -2.23 0.01
C CYS A 34 3.22 -2.57 -0.38
N SER A 35 3.44 -3.00 -1.62
CA SER A 35 4.74 -3.45 -2.13
C SER A 35 4.80 -3.31 -3.65
N ASP A 36 6.02 -3.31 -4.19
CA ASP A 36 6.24 -3.24 -5.64
C ASP A 36 5.69 -4.50 -6.33
N LYS A 37 5.77 -5.65 -5.66
CA LYS A 37 5.09 -6.89 -6.09
C LYS A 37 3.58 -6.65 -6.32
N CYS A 38 2.89 -5.96 -5.42
CA CYS A 38 1.47 -5.65 -5.62
C CYS A 38 1.24 -4.62 -6.73
N ARG A 39 2.15 -3.65 -6.89
CA ARG A 39 2.11 -2.69 -8.00
C ARG A 39 2.21 -3.37 -9.37
N ILE A 40 3.14 -4.32 -9.52
CA ILE A 40 3.32 -5.10 -10.75
C ILE A 40 2.17 -6.10 -10.93
N ASN A 41 1.75 -6.76 -9.86
CA ASN A 41 0.75 -7.84 -9.88
C ASN A 41 -0.71 -7.33 -9.85
N LYS A 42 -0.99 -6.17 -10.45
CA LYS A 42 -2.36 -5.58 -10.54
C LYS A 42 -3.38 -6.55 -11.17
N LYS A 43 -2.91 -7.54 -11.94
CA LYS A 43 -3.74 -8.60 -12.55
C LYS A 43 -4.59 -9.39 -11.54
N LYS A 44 -4.15 -9.58 -10.29
CA LYS A 44 -4.93 -10.32 -9.27
C LYS A 44 -6.31 -9.75 -8.97
N LEU A 45 -6.56 -8.47 -9.28
CA LEU A 45 -7.89 -7.87 -9.11
C LEU A 45 -8.89 -8.32 -10.17
N PHE A 46 -8.42 -8.69 -11.35
CA PHE A 46 -9.25 -9.05 -12.50
C PHE A 46 -9.31 -10.57 -12.75
N ASP A 47 -8.45 -11.33 -12.08
CA ASP A 47 -8.37 -12.80 -12.14
C ASP A 47 -9.40 -13.51 -11.22
N LYS A 48 -10.26 -12.77 -10.50
CA LYS A 48 -11.43 -13.36 -9.83
C LYS A 48 -12.56 -13.50 -10.86
N LYS A 49 -12.45 -14.47 -11.77
CA LYS A 49 -13.57 -14.96 -12.56
C LYS A 49 -13.56 -16.48 -12.56
#